data_AF-A0A7X8ZPB0-F1
#
_entry.id   AF-A0A7X8ZPB0-F1
#
_cell.length_a   1.000
_cell.length_b   1.000
_cell.length_c   1.000
_cell.angle_alpha   90.00
_cell.angle_beta   90.00
_cell.angle_gamma   90.00
#
_symmetry.space_group_name_H-M   'P 1'
#
loop_
_entity.id
_entity.type
_entity.pdbx_description
1 polymer ?
#
loop_
_entity_poly.entity_id
_entity_poly.type
_entity_poly.pdbx_seq_one_letter_code
_entity_poly.pdbx_strand_id
1 'polypeptide(L)' 'FSIIHGYGDGILSHGVQVYLRTRKEVKNYYFARPEDGGMGKTYVELF' A
#
# COMPACT_ATOMS: atom_id res chain seq x y z
N PHE A 1 -6.59 -7.28 0.08
CA PHE A 1 -7.41 -6.09 0.41
C PHE A 1 -6.68 -4.83 -0.07
N SER A 2 -7.24 -3.64 0.14
CA SER A 2 -6.55 -2.38 -0.21
C SER A 2 -6.59 -1.37 0.91
N ILE A 3 -5.54 -0.57 1.02
CA ILE A 3 -5.39 0.53 1.98
C ILE A 3 -5.44 1.84 1.19
N ILE A 4 -6.43 2.68 1.48
CA ILE A 4 -6.50 4.05 0.95
C ILE A 4 -5.86 4.95 1.99
N HIS A 5 -4.73 5.55 1.63
CA HIS A 5 -3.98 6.46 2.51
C HIS A 5 -3.88 7.88 1.95
N GLY A 6 -4.33 8.10 0.71
CA GLY A 6 -4.16 9.37 0.00
C GLY A 6 -2.73 9.57 -0.47
N TYR A 7 -2.52 10.55 -1.35
CA TYR A 7 -1.20 10.88 -1.87
C TYR A 7 -0.39 11.69 -0.84
N GLY A 8 -0.87 12.89 -0.48
CA GLY A 8 -0.17 13.81 0.43
C GLY A 8 1.30 14.01 0.02
N ASP A 9 2.18 14.17 1.00
CA ASP A 9 3.64 14.17 0.80
C ASP A 9 4.24 12.75 0.78
N GLY A 10 3.41 11.70 0.71
CA GLY A 10 3.85 10.31 0.73
C GLY A 10 4.26 9.77 2.11
N ILE A 11 4.07 10.53 3.19
CA ILE A 11 4.43 10.09 4.56
C ILE A 11 3.68 8.81 4.95
N LEU A 12 2.37 8.75 4.70
CA LEU A 12 1.56 7.57 5.02
C LEU A 12 1.88 6.39 4.10
N SER A 13 2.09 6.62 2.80
CA SER A 13 2.41 5.54 1.87
C SER A 13 3.76 4.88 2.21
N HIS A 14 4.76 5.70 2.60
CA HIS A 14 6.04 5.21 3.08
C HIS A 14 5.88 4.37 4.36
N GLY A 15 5.18 4.88 5.37
CA GLY A 15 4.93 4.17 6.62
C GLY A 15 4.19 2.84 6.41
N VAL A 16 3.18 2.83 5.53
CA VAL A 16 2.44 1.62 5.15
C VAL A 16 3.36 0.59 4.51
N GLN A 17 4.18 0.97 3.53
CA GLN A 17 5.08 0.02 2.86
C GLN A 17 6.15 -0.54 3.81
N VAL A 18 6.72 0.29 4.69
CA VAL A 18 7.67 -0.15 5.71
C VAL A 18 7.01 -1.15 6.65
N TYR A 19 5.81 -0.86 7.13
CA TYR A 19 5.05 -1.77 8.00
C TYR A 19 4.76 -3.10 7.30
N LEU A 20 4.23 -3.08 6.07
CA LEU A 20 3.86 -4.28 5.32
C LEU A 20 5.07 -5.19 5.05
N ARG A 21 6.25 -4.64 4.81
CA ARG A 21 7.50 -5.41 4.64
C ARG A 21 7.83 -6.30 5.85
N THR A 22 7.40 -5.91 7.05
CA THR A 22 7.67 -6.66 8.28
C THR A 22 6.66 -7.76 8.57
N ARG A 23 5.55 -7.83 7.81
CA ARG A 23 4.45 -8.75 8.08
C ARG A 23 4.61 -10.05 7.32
N LYS A 24 4.81 -11.14 8.06
CA LYS A 24 4.87 -12.51 7.51
C LYS A 24 3.58 -12.95 6.82
N GLU A 25 2.45 -12.33 7.16
CA GLU A 25 1.15 -12.64 6.56
C GLU A 25 0.97 -11.99 5.18
N VAL A 26 1.83 -11.02 4.82
CA VAL A 26 1.76 -10.30 3.55
C VAL A 26 2.63 -11.01 2.51
N LYS A 27 1.99 -11.47 1.44
CA LYS A 27 2.64 -12.09 0.30
C LYS A 27 3.23 -11.05 -0.65
N ASN A 28 2.45 -10.04 -1.02
CA ASN A 28 2.86 -8.93 -1.87
C ASN A 28 2.13 -7.64 -1.48
N TYR A 29 2.72 -6.51 -1.83
CA TYR A 29 2.07 -5.21 -1.78
C TYR A 29 2.60 -4.28 -2.87
N TYR A 30 1.73 -3.48 -3.47
CA TYR A 30 2.09 -2.54 -4.54
C TYR A 30 1.07 -1.42 -4.65
N PHE A 31 1.49 -0.29 -5.21
CA PHE A 31 0.57 0.81 -5.49
C PHE A 31 -0.54 0.37 -6.45
N ALA A 32 -1.73 0.93 -6.24
CA ALA A 32 -2.83 0.71 -7.16
C ALA A 32 -2.53 1.34 -8.52
N ARG A 33 -3.25 0.90 -9.54
CA ARG A 33 -3.17 1.51 -10.87
C ARG A 33 -3.75 2.94 -10.82
N PRO A 34 -3.33 3.85 -11.72
CA PRO A 34 -3.84 5.22 -11.74
C PRO A 34 -5.37 5.31 -11.71
N GLU A 35 -6.05 4.45 -12.46
CA GLU A 35 -7.51 4.37 -12.54
C GLU A 35 -8.21 3.91 -11.25
N ASP A 36 -7.48 3.33 -10.30
CA ASP A 36 -8.00 2.87 -9.00
C ASP A 36 -7.31 3.55 -7.81
N GLY A 37 -6.89 4.80 -7.98
CA GLY A 37 -6.35 5.65 -6.92
C GLY A 37 -4.83 5.75 -6.86
N GLY A 38 -4.11 5.07 -7.77
CA GLY A 38 -2.68 5.27 -8.01
C GLY A 38 -1.82 5.14 -6.74
N MET A 39 -0.85 6.05 -6.61
CA MET A 39 0.03 6.13 -5.44
C MET A 39 -0.68 6.54 -4.13
N GLY A 40 -1.99 6.84 -4.15
CA GLY A 40 -2.80 7.09 -2.96
C GLY A 40 -3.44 5.84 -2.36
N LYS A 41 -3.25 4.68 -2.99
CA LYS A 41 -3.81 3.39 -2.59
C LYS A 41 -2.77 2.29 -2.75
N THR A 42 -2.71 1.36 -1.81
CA THR A 42 -1.85 0.18 -1.85
C THR A 42 -2.72 -1.08 -1.86
N TYR A 43 -2.53 -1.97 -2.83
CA TYR A 43 -3.06 -3.32 -2.80
C TYR A 43 -2.17 -4.21 -1.94
N VAL A 44 -2.80 -5.11 -1.18
CA VAL A 44 -2.14 -6.07 -0.30
C VAL A 44 -2.67 -7.46 -0.59
N GLU A 45 -1.77 -8.37 -0.92
CA GLU A 45 -2.01 -9.80 -1.09
C GLU A 45 -1.54 -10.52 0.17
N LEU A 46 -2.41 -11.35 0.75
CA LEU A 46 -2.09 -12.19 1.92
C LEU A 46 -1.81 -13.63 1.46
N PHE A 47 -1.21 -14.42 2.35
CA PHE A 47 -1.13 -15.89 2.18
C PHE A 47 -2.48 -16.57 2.43
#